data_AF-A0A0C2CDP0-F1
#
_entry.id   AF-A0A0C2CDP0-F1
#
_cell.length_a   1.000
_cell.length_b   1.000
_cell.length_c   1.000
_cell.angle_alpha   90.00
_cell.angle_beta   90.00
_cell.angle_gamma   90.00
#
_symmetry.space_group_name_H-M   'P 1'
#
loop_
_entity.id
_entity.type
_entity.pdbx_description
1 polymer ?
#
loop_
_entity_poly.entity_id
_entity_poly.type
_entity_poly.pdbx_seq_one_letter_code
_entity_poly.pdbx_strand_id
1 'polypeptide(L)'
;MYAKIESERLLYIRLNQKKLRVDDYIHLRDAVANDGNLADIGRLVILPATFTGSPRHMHEYAQDAMLYVRTCGRPDLFITFTCNPEWSEIREEFIDCQAPSDRHDLIARVFEQKLTKLMDVLTKSHIYGETRCWLYSVEWQKRGLPHAHILIWL
;
A
#
# COMPACT_ATOMS: atom_id res chain seq x y z
N MET A 1 8.93 -15.31 10.13
CA MET A 1 9.95 -14.95 9.09
C MET A 1 9.84 -13.49 8.67
N TYR A 2 8.65 -12.99 8.32
CA TYR A 2 8.42 -11.57 7.95
C TYR A 2 8.92 -10.56 9.00
N ALA A 3 8.57 -10.72 10.28
CA ALA A 3 9.00 -9.80 11.34
C ALA A 3 10.53 -9.66 11.45
N LYS A 4 11.28 -10.74 11.17
CA LYS A 4 12.75 -10.72 11.17
C LYS A 4 13.27 -9.92 9.97
N ILE A 5 12.71 -10.15 8.78
CA ILE A 5 13.09 -9.43 7.56
C ILE A 5 12.80 -7.93 7.71
N GLU A 6 11.61 -7.55 8.19
CA GLU A 6 11.28 -6.14 8.42
C GLU A 6 12.13 -5.51 9.53
N SER A 7 12.47 -6.27 10.57
CA SER A 7 13.39 -5.79 11.60
C SER A 7 14.78 -5.48 11.02
N GLU A 8 15.32 -6.36 10.17
CA GLU A 8 16.59 -6.13 9.48
C GLU A 8 16.51 -4.93 8.51
N ARG A 9 15.38 -4.77 7.79
CA ARG A 9 15.15 -3.62 6.90
C ARG A 9 15.10 -2.31 7.68
N LEU A 10 14.40 -2.28 8.81
CA LEU A 10 14.35 -1.14 9.72
C LEU A 10 15.71 -0.85 10.35
N LEU A 11 16.46 -1.89 10.71
CA LEU A 11 17.83 -1.76 11.22
C LEU A 11 18.74 -1.14 10.16
N TYR A 12 18.67 -1.60 8.92
CA TYR A 12 19.41 -1.02 7.80
C TYR A 12 19.09 0.46 7.63
N ILE A 13 17.81 0.83 7.60
CA ILE A 13 17.37 2.22 7.46
C ILE A 13 17.93 3.07 8.62
N ARG A 14 17.82 2.58 9.85
CA ARG A 14 18.36 3.24 11.05
C ARG A 14 19.86 3.48 10.96
N LEU A 15 20.63 2.48 10.52
CA LEU A 15 22.10 2.55 10.46
C LEU A 15 22.62 3.35 9.24
N ASN A 16 21.82 3.54 8.19
CA ASN A 16 22.26 4.16 6.93
C ASN A 16 21.59 5.49 6.61
N GLN A 17 21.03 6.21 7.60
CA GLN A 17 20.32 7.49 7.41
C GLN A 17 21.09 8.52 6.56
N LYS A 18 22.41 8.67 6.79
CA LYS A 18 23.26 9.57 5.99
C LYS A 18 23.35 9.18 4.51
N LYS A 19 23.45 7.88 4.21
CA LYS A 19 23.49 7.39 2.81
C LYS A 19 22.14 7.56 2.12
N LEU A 20 21.06 7.46 2.89
CA LEU A 20 19.70 7.72 2.43
C LEU A 20 19.38 9.22 2.34
N ARG A 21 20.37 10.10 2.55
CA ARG A 21 20.25 11.58 2.48
C ARG A 21 19.09 12.11 3.30
N VAL A 22 18.98 11.59 4.53
CA VAL A 22 17.84 11.90 5.38
C VAL A 22 17.70 13.38 5.71
N ASP A 23 18.83 14.08 5.78
CA ASP A 23 18.92 15.50 6.07
C ASP A 23 18.18 16.36 5.02
N ASP A 24 18.25 15.98 3.73
CA ASP A 24 17.52 16.67 2.65
C ASP A 24 16.01 16.62 2.87
N TYR A 25 15.53 15.55 3.50
CA TYR A 25 14.11 15.38 3.75
C TYR A 25 13.59 16.24 4.91
N ILE A 26 14.46 16.58 5.87
CA ILE A 26 14.12 17.53 6.94
C ILE A 26 13.88 18.90 6.31
N HIS A 27 14.76 19.33 5.42
CA HIS A 27 14.64 20.61 4.72
C HIS A 27 13.39 20.67 3.83
N LEU A 28 13.08 19.60 3.10
CA LEU A 28 11.85 19.52 2.30
C LEU A 28 10.60 19.63 3.20
N ARG A 29 10.59 18.97 4.36
CA ARG A 29 9.47 19.04 5.29
C ARG A 29 9.34 20.44 5.89
N ASP A 30 10.44 21.04 6.33
CA ASP A 30 10.44 22.38 6.93
C ASP A 30 10.02 23.45 5.91
N ALA A 31 10.28 23.24 4.62
CA ALA A 31 9.75 24.08 3.54
C ALA A 31 8.23 23.91 3.29
N VAL A 32 7.65 22.76 3.68
CA VAL A 32 6.23 22.43 3.50
C VAL A 32 5.39 22.71 4.75
N ALA A 33 5.98 22.58 5.95
CA ALA A 33 5.31 22.76 7.24
C ALA A 33 5.88 23.98 7.97
N ASN A 34 5.11 25.08 8.02
CA ASN A 34 5.47 26.31 8.74
C ASN A 34 5.33 26.21 10.27
N ASP A 35 4.85 25.08 10.83
CA ASP A 35 4.64 24.91 12.26
C ASP A 35 5.46 23.74 12.81
N GLY A 36 6.37 24.06 13.74
CA GLY A 36 7.23 23.11 14.44
C GLY A 36 6.40 22.14 15.27
N ASN A 37 6.22 20.92 14.76
CA ASN A 37 5.44 19.89 15.44
C ASN A 37 6.24 19.35 16.65
N LEU A 38 5.70 19.52 17.86
CA LEU A 38 6.32 19.07 19.13
C LEU A 38 6.61 17.56 19.15
N ALA A 39 5.90 16.77 18.33
CA ALA A 39 6.13 15.34 18.16
C ALA A 39 7.47 14.98 17.48
N ASP A 40 8.15 15.95 16.85
CA ASP A 40 9.43 15.73 16.16
C ASP A 40 10.65 15.96 17.06
N ILE A 41 10.48 16.49 18.28
CA ILE A 41 11.55 16.60 19.26
C ILE A 41 11.95 15.17 19.67
N GLY A 42 13.11 14.71 19.19
CA GLY A 42 13.66 13.39 19.50
C GLY A 42 13.46 12.30 18.44
N ARG A 43 13.01 12.65 17.22
CA ARG A 43 12.88 11.67 16.14
C ARG A 43 14.25 11.23 15.60
N LEU A 44 14.71 10.06 16.05
CA LEU A 44 16.05 9.55 15.77
C LEU A 44 16.22 8.93 14.38
N VAL A 45 15.13 8.52 13.74
CA VAL A 45 15.12 7.84 12.43
C VAL A 45 13.95 8.32 11.59
N ILE A 46 14.24 8.64 10.34
CA ILE A 46 13.28 9.01 9.32
C ILE A 46 13.15 7.85 8.32
N LEU A 47 11.92 7.42 8.08
CA LEU A 47 11.63 6.38 7.10
C LEU A 47 11.49 7.00 5.70
N PRO A 48 12.11 6.41 4.66
CA PRO A 48 11.94 6.85 3.28
C PRO A 48 10.53 6.51 2.78
N ALA A 49 10.06 7.21 1.73
CA ALA A 49 8.75 6.93 1.14
C ALA A 49 8.66 5.54 0.47
N THR A 50 9.80 4.94 0.12
CA THR A 50 9.88 3.55 -0.34
C THR A 50 9.57 2.52 0.75
N PHE A 51 9.46 2.94 2.01
CA PHE A 51 8.99 2.08 3.09
C PHE A 51 7.47 2.14 3.19
N THR A 52 6.80 1.06 2.78
CA THR A 52 5.34 0.92 2.79
C THR A 52 4.77 1.18 4.19
N GLY A 53 3.75 2.02 4.27
CA GLY A 53 3.12 2.41 5.54
C GLY A 53 3.89 3.48 6.33
N SER A 54 5.04 3.95 5.84
CA SER A 54 5.67 5.14 6.43
C SER A 54 4.80 6.39 6.22
N PRO A 55 4.91 7.41 7.08
CA PRO A 55 4.16 8.65 6.89
C PRO A 55 4.38 9.30 5.52
N ARG A 56 5.58 9.15 4.95
CA ARG A 56 5.91 9.70 3.63
C ARG A 56 5.34 8.88 2.49
N HIS A 57 5.40 7.56 2.59
CA HIS A 57 4.72 6.68 1.65
C HIS A 57 3.24 7.05 1.57
N MET A 58 2.58 7.20 2.71
CA MET A 58 1.16 7.58 2.76
C MET A 58 0.90 8.99 2.21
N HIS A 59 1.81 9.94 2.48
CA HIS A 59 1.70 11.30 1.96
C HIS A 59 1.87 11.36 0.44
N GLU A 60 2.90 10.72 -0.11
CA GLU A 60 3.12 10.62 -1.56
C GLU A 60 1.92 9.95 -2.24
N TYR A 61 1.43 8.84 -1.68
CA TYR A 61 0.27 8.14 -2.23
C TYR A 61 -0.99 9.03 -2.28
N ALA A 62 -1.19 9.86 -1.26
CA ALA A 62 -2.28 10.83 -1.23
C ALA A 62 -2.08 11.96 -2.26
N GLN A 63 -0.85 12.46 -2.43
CA GLN A 63 -0.54 13.47 -3.43
C GLN A 63 -0.72 12.94 -4.86
N ASP A 64 -0.30 11.70 -5.12
CA ASP A 64 -0.51 11.03 -6.41
C ASP A 64 -2.00 10.90 -6.71
N ALA A 65 -2.81 10.49 -5.73
CA ALA A 65 -4.26 10.44 -5.88
C ALA A 65 -4.87 11.81 -6.22
N MET A 66 -4.43 12.87 -5.51
CA MET A 66 -4.88 14.24 -5.80
C MET A 66 -4.45 14.72 -7.19
N LEU A 67 -3.24 14.35 -7.63
CA LEU A 67 -2.74 14.67 -8.97
C LEU A 67 -3.65 14.05 -10.03
N TYR A 68 -3.98 12.77 -9.91
CA TYR A 68 -4.87 12.07 -10.84
C TYR A 68 -6.25 12.74 -10.90
N VAL A 69 -6.82 13.09 -9.75
CA VAL A 69 -8.10 13.81 -9.71
C VAL A 69 -8.01 15.19 -10.36
N ARG A 70 -6.89 15.90 -10.19
CA ARG A 70 -6.67 17.20 -10.80
C ARG A 70 -6.48 17.12 -12.32
N THR A 71 -5.79 16.10 -12.82
CA THR A 71 -5.50 15.96 -14.26
C THR A 71 -6.63 15.29 -15.03
N CYS A 72 -7.26 14.28 -14.44
CA CYS A 72 -8.26 13.44 -15.11
C CYS A 72 -9.69 13.76 -14.66
N GLY A 73 -9.86 14.59 -13.64
CA GLY A 73 -11.16 14.94 -13.06
C GLY A 73 -11.65 13.89 -12.06
N ARG A 74 -12.97 13.84 -11.85
CA ARG A 74 -13.59 12.84 -10.97
C ARG A 74 -13.42 11.43 -11.57
N PRO A 75 -13.09 10.41 -10.77
CA PRO A 75 -13.07 9.01 -11.21
C PRO A 75 -14.48 8.56 -11.61
N ASP A 76 -14.56 7.77 -12.66
CA ASP A 76 -15.82 7.20 -13.16
C ASP A 76 -16.28 6.02 -12.30
N LEU A 77 -15.32 5.18 -11.87
CA LEU A 77 -15.58 4.01 -11.04
C LEU A 77 -14.78 4.08 -9.73
N PHE A 78 -15.45 3.69 -8.64
CA PHE A 78 -14.85 3.40 -7.34
C PHE A 78 -15.21 1.97 -6.95
N ILE A 79 -14.21 1.09 -6.94
CA ILE A 79 -14.39 -0.35 -6.76
C ILE A 79 -13.68 -0.79 -5.47
N THR A 80 -14.41 -1.55 -4.66
CA THR A 80 -13.99 -2.11 -3.38
C THR A 80 -13.82 -3.61 -3.57
N PHE A 81 -12.58 -4.12 -3.55
CA PHE A 81 -12.26 -5.55 -3.68
C PHE A 81 -11.78 -6.15 -2.36
N THR A 82 -12.59 -7.02 -1.76
CA THR A 82 -12.33 -7.61 -0.44
C THR A 82 -11.89 -9.07 -0.57
N CYS A 83 -10.84 -9.45 0.17
CA CYS A 83 -10.43 -10.84 0.27
C CYS A 83 -11.54 -11.71 0.90
N ASN A 84 -11.80 -12.87 0.31
CA ASN A 84 -12.67 -13.88 0.88
C ASN A 84 -11.85 -15.12 1.30
N PRO A 85 -11.75 -15.46 2.59
CA PRO A 85 -11.00 -16.63 3.05
C PRO A 85 -11.63 -17.97 2.59
N GLU A 86 -12.87 -17.92 2.10
CA GLU A 86 -13.63 -19.09 1.63
C GLU A 86 -13.34 -19.46 0.17
N TRP A 87 -12.44 -18.73 -0.50
CA TRP A 87 -11.98 -19.09 -1.84
C TRP A 87 -11.37 -20.50 -1.87
N SER A 88 -11.68 -21.26 -2.91
CA SER A 88 -11.23 -22.65 -3.05
C SER A 88 -9.70 -22.74 -3.05
N GLU A 89 -9.01 -21.79 -3.70
CA GLU A 89 -7.54 -21.74 -3.73
C GLU A 89 -6.90 -21.54 -2.35
N ILE A 90 -7.66 -21.00 -1.38
CA ILE A 90 -7.21 -20.88 0.01
C ILE A 90 -7.55 -22.15 0.77
N ARG A 91 -8.78 -22.67 0.61
CA ARG A 91 -9.28 -23.84 1.33
C ARG A 91 -8.57 -25.15 0.96
N GLU A 92 -8.25 -25.34 -0.32
CA GLU A 92 -7.57 -26.54 -0.83
C GLU A 92 -6.13 -26.66 -0.33
N GLU A 93 -5.51 -25.54 0.04
CA GLU A 93 -4.12 -25.48 0.53
C GLU A 93 -4.01 -25.62 2.06
N PHE A 94 -5.14 -25.72 2.78
CA PHE A 94 -5.12 -25.98 4.22
C PHE A 94 -4.92 -27.47 4.50
N ILE A 95 -3.94 -27.76 5.35
CA ILE A 95 -3.79 -29.07 5.98
C ILE A 95 -4.76 -29.14 7.17
N ASP A 96 -5.23 -30.34 7.49
CA ASP A 96 -6.07 -30.60 8.66
C ASP A 96 -5.51 -29.87 9.90
N CYS A 97 -6.39 -29.15 10.60
CA CYS A 97 -6.13 -28.33 11.80
C CYS A 97 -5.47 -26.95 11.62
N GLN A 98 -5.42 -26.37 10.41
CA GLN A 98 -5.02 -24.96 10.22
C GLN A 98 -6.22 -24.02 10.05
N ALA A 99 -6.19 -22.87 10.72
CA ALA A 99 -7.13 -21.78 10.47
C ALA A 99 -6.56 -20.79 9.43
N PRO A 100 -7.40 -20.03 8.69
CA PRO A 100 -6.92 -18.99 7.78
C PRO A 100 -6.02 -17.94 8.43
N SER A 101 -6.23 -17.65 9.72
CA SER A 101 -5.37 -16.78 10.51
C SER A 101 -3.93 -17.30 10.68
N ASP A 102 -3.71 -18.60 10.50
CA ASP A 102 -2.38 -19.20 10.69
C ASP A 102 -1.52 -19.07 9.41
N ARG A 103 -2.15 -18.74 8.27
CA ARG A 103 -1.52 -18.68 6.93
C ARG A 103 -1.80 -17.35 6.21
N HIS A 104 -1.48 -16.24 6.87
CA HIS A 104 -1.57 -14.91 6.26
C HIS A 104 -0.77 -14.78 4.95
N ASP A 105 0.30 -15.56 4.78
CA ASP A 105 1.09 -15.64 3.54
C ASP A 105 0.26 -16.14 2.37
N LEU A 106 -0.53 -17.20 2.57
CA LEU A 106 -1.40 -17.79 1.55
C LEU A 106 -2.51 -16.81 1.16
N ILE A 107 -3.16 -16.21 2.16
CA ILE A 107 -4.21 -15.20 1.95
C ILE A 107 -3.66 -14.04 1.13
N ALA A 108 -2.51 -13.48 1.50
CA ALA A 108 -1.90 -12.36 0.79
C ALA A 108 -1.56 -12.71 -0.67
N ARG A 109 -1.02 -13.91 -0.92
CA ARG A 109 -0.66 -14.36 -2.27
C ARG A 109 -1.89 -14.58 -3.15
N VAL A 110 -2.91 -15.27 -2.65
CA VAL A 110 -4.14 -15.50 -3.43
C VAL A 110 -4.86 -14.18 -3.69
N PHE A 111 -4.93 -13.29 -2.71
CA PHE A 111 -5.50 -11.95 -2.88
C PHE A 111 -4.76 -11.16 -3.95
N GLU A 112 -3.43 -11.12 -3.92
CA GLU A 112 -2.60 -10.42 -4.89
C GLU A 112 -2.82 -10.94 -6.31
N GLN A 113 -2.83 -12.27 -6.49
CA GLN A 113 -3.09 -12.87 -7.81
C GLN A 113 -4.47 -12.51 -8.36
N LYS A 114 -5.51 -12.57 -7.51
CA LYS A 114 -6.88 -12.21 -7.91
C LYS A 114 -7.02 -10.72 -8.19
N LEU A 115 -6.39 -9.86 -7.39
CA LEU A 115 -6.37 -8.42 -7.61
C LEU A 115 -5.66 -8.07 -8.93
N THR A 116 -4.50 -8.66 -9.20
CA THR A 116 -3.77 -8.49 -10.46
C THR A 116 -4.64 -8.91 -11.66
N LYS A 117 -5.34 -10.05 -11.54
CA LYS A 117 -6.25 -10.50 -12.61
C LYS A 117 -7.45 -9.57 -12.79
N LEU A 118 -8.02 -9.05 -11.70
CA LEU A 118 -9.10 -8.07 -11.74
C LEU A 118 -8.65 -6.79 -12.44
N MET A 119 -7.46 -6.26 -12.09
CA MET A 119 -6.90 -5.07 -12.73
C MET A 119 -6.66 -5.28 -14.23
N ASP A 120 -6.18 -6.46 -14.64
CA ASP A 120 -6.04 -6.79 -16.07
C ASP A 120 -7.40 -6.75 -16.80
N VAL A 121 -8.45 -7.32 -16.20
CA VAL A 121 -9.79 -7.30 -16.80
C VAL A 121 -10.33 -5.88 -16.90
N LEU A 122 -10.18 -5.08 -15.84
CA LEU A 122 -10.68 -3.71 -15.80
C LEU A 122 -9.94 -2.80 -16.78
N THR A 123 -8.62 -2.93 -16.87
CA THR A 123 -7.76 -1.96 -17.59
C THR A 123 -7.35 -2.39 -18.99
N LYS A 124 -7.18 -3.70 -19.24
CA LYS A 124 -6.69 -4.24 -20.52
C LYS A 124 -7.79 -4.89 -21.35
N SER A 125 -8.80 -5.48 -20.71
CA SER A 125 -9.94 -6.08 -21.43
C SER A 125 -11.04 -5.07 -21.76
N HIS A 126 -10.91 -3.82 -21.30
CA HIS A 126 -11.81 -2.71 -21.62
C HIS A 126 -13.29 -2.99 -21.35
N ILE A 127 -13.60 -3.76 -20.30
CA ILE A 127 -14.98 -4.21 -20.01
C ILE A 127 -15.96 -3.07 -19.71
N TYR A 128 -15.45 -1.91 -19.29
CA TYR A 128 -16.21 -0.69 -19.08
C TYR A 128 -15.88 0.43 -20.09
N GLY A 129 -15.00 0.16 -21.06
CA GLY A 129 -14.41 1.16 -21.95
C GLY A 129 -12.88 1.19 -21.85
N GLU A 130 -12.26 2.04 -22.69
CA GLU A 130 -10.82 2.29 -22.61
C GLU A 130 -10.48 2.90 -21.24
N THR A 131 -9.39 2.46 -20.60
CA THR A 131 -8.97 3.03 -19.31
C THR A 131 -7.88 4.05 -19.55
N ARG A 132 -8.16 5.32 -19.25
CA ARG A 132 -7.18 6.42 -19.37
C ARG A 132 -6.13 6.36 -18.27
N CYS A 133 -6.58 6.16 -17.05
CA CYS A 133 -5.70 5.98 -15.90
C CYS A 133 -6.42 5.26 -14.75
N TRP A 134 -5.65 4.70 -13.83
CA TRP A 134 -6.16 3.99 -12.66
C TRP A 134 -5.20 4.15 -11.48
N LEU A 135 -5.72 3.98 -10.27
CA LEU A 135 -4.98 3.98 -9.01
C LEU A 135 -5.65 2.97 -8.07
N TYR A 136 -4.91 2.25 -7.23
CA TYR A 136 -5.51 1.44 -6.18
C TYR A 136 -4.64 1.33 -4.92
N SER A 137 -5.24 1.50 -3.75
CA SER A 137 -4.57 1.26 -2.47
C SER A 137 -5.01 -0.08 -1.87
N VAL A 138 -4.07 -0.85 -1.35
CA VAL A 138 -4.36 -2.06 -0.56
C VAL A 138 -4.18 -1.76 0.92
N GLU A 139 -5.20 -2.07 1.71
CA GLU A 139 -5.20 -1.93 3.17
C GLU A 139 -5.55 -3.26 3.84
N TRP A 140 -5.04 -3.45 5.05
CA TRP A 140 -5.43 -4.58 5.90
C TRP A 140 -6.45 -4.09 6.92
N GLN A 141 -7.67 -4.61 6.84
CA GLN A 141 -8.70 -4.26 7.81
C GLN A 141 -8.33 -4.79 9.20
N LYS A 142 -8.94 -4.22 10.26
CA LYS A 142 -8.73 -4.67 11.66
C LYS A 142 -8.98 -6.18 11.87
N ARG A 143 -9.76 -6.81 10.99
CA ARG A 143 -10.05 -8.26 10.99
C ARG A 143 -8.99 -9.11 10.28
N GLY A 144 -7.89 -8.49 9.82
CA GLY A 144 -6.72 -9.18 9.30
C GLY A 144 -6.83 -9.67 7.85
N LEU A 145 -7.83 -9.22 7.08
CA LEU A 145 -7.95 -9.54 5.66
C LEU A 145 -7.63 -8.32 4.79
N PRO A 146 -6.95 -8.52 3.65
CA PRO A 146 -6.63 -7.44 2.75
C PRO A 146 -7.87 -6.99 1.95
N HIS A 147 -7.88 -5.70 1.64
CA HIS A 147 -8.90 -5.02 0.89
C HIS A 147 -8.25 -4.01 -0.06
N ALA A 148 -8.78 -3.84 -1.27
CA ALA A 148 -8.31 -2.85 -2.22
C ALA A 148 -9.42 -1.85 -2.59
N HIS A 149 -9.08 -0.56 -2.51
CA HIS A 149 -9.90 0.52 -3.07
C HIS A 149 -9.29 0.92 -4.41
N ILE A 150 -10.05 0.78 -5.48
CA ILE A 150 -9.62 0.98 -6.87
C ILE A 150 -10.39 2.16 -7.46
N LEU A 151 -9.67 3.08 -8.08
CA LEU A 151 -10.18 4.24 -8.80
C LEU A 151 -9.86 4.08 -10.29
N ILE A 152 -10.84 4.28 -11.15
CA ILE A 152 -10.69 4.17 -12.62
C ILE A 152 -11.28 5.39 -13.31
N TRP A 153 -10.55 5.90 -14.29
CA TRP A 153 -11.00 6.92 -15.24
C TRP A 153 -11.04 6.31 -16.65
N LEU A 154 -12.18 6.46 -17.31
CA LEU A 154 -12.46 5.97 -18.65
C LEU A 154 -12.28 7.08 -19.70
#